data_AF-W5N3W2-F1
#
_entry.id   AF-W5N3W2-F1
#
_cell.length_a   1.000
_cell.length_b   1.000
_cell.length_c   1.000
_cell.angle_alpha   90.00
_cell.angle_beta   90.00
_cell.angle_gamma   90.00
#
_symmetry.space_group_name_H-M   'P 1'
#
loop_
_entity.id
_entity.type
_entity.pdbx_description
1 polymer ?
#
loop_
_entity_poly.entity_id
_entity_poly.type
_entity_poly.pdbx_seq_one_letter_code
_entity_poly.pdbx_strand_id
1 'polypeptide(L)'
;NPCLQKKCLKPKGSWCQVFTGENGVQKTKCVCPRACSSKLDPVCSNYGRQYNNECLLHKEACSKRRYIKVSYYGKCLAKQAPCSKGELAEFPYRLLNWFLHLREIDEFEKVNDSSTHAFMSKRERKGLAKWRFDLLDVGKDGVLSKRDLLEFRYHLMPLEHCASEFFNQRSCDADGDQSVSLQEWIYCLVEKSEKWYE
;
A
#
# COMPACT_ATOMS: atom_id res chain seq x y z
N ASN A 1 9.77 -6.45 25.04
CA ASN A 1 10.50 -5.44 24.23
C ASN A 1 9.81 -4.08 24.42
N PRO A 2 10.46 -3.10 25.10
CA PRO A 2 9.89 -1.78 25.40
C PRO A 2 9.49 -0.91 24.19
N CYS A 3 9.91 -1.27 22.98
CA CYS A 3 9.56 -0.54 21.75
C CYS A 3 8.25 -0.97 21.09
N LEU A 4 7.62 -2.08 21.53
CA LEU A 4 6.44 -2.66 20.87
C LEU A 4 5.23 -1.71 20.81
N GLN A 5 5.08 -0.80 21.77
CA GLN A 5 3.96 0.15 21.82
C GLN A 5 4.37 1.61 21.54
N LYS A 6 5.65 1.87 21.25
CA LYS A 6 6.14 3.25 21.08
C LYS A 6 6.11 3.67 19.62
N LYS A 7 5.19 4.57 19.28
CA LYS A 7 5.12 5.19 17.94
C LYS A 7 6.06 6.40 17.85
N CYS A 8 6.99 6.35 16.90
CA CYS A 8 7.92 7.45 16.64
C CYS A 8 7.37 8.39 15.57
N LEU A 9 6.87 9.55 16.00
CA LEU A 9 6.30 10.58 15.11
C LEU A 9 7.34 11.63 14.69
N LYS A 10 8.29 11.95 15.58
CA LYS A 10 9.34 12.94 15.35
C LYS A 10 10.70 12.36 15.77
N PRO A 11 11.75 12.50 14.92
CA PRO A 11 11.70 12.97 13.53
C PRO A 11 10.94 11.97 12.62
N LYS A 12 10.34 12.47 11.52
CA LYS A 12 9.52 11.64 10.62
C LYS A 12 10.35 10.51 10.01
N GLY A 13 9.87 9.28 10.12
CA GLY A 13 10.58 8.07 9.66
C GLY A 13 11.56 7.47 10.68
N SER A 14 11.70 8.06 11.87
CA SER A 14 12.47 7.46 12.97
C SER A 14 11.84 6.17 13.51
N TRP A 15 12.67 5.36 14.17
CA TRP A 15 12.25 4.11 14.80
C TRP A 15 12.66 4.07 16.27
N CYS A 16 11.99 3.21 17.03
CA CYS A 16 12.27 3.04 18.44
C CYS A 16 13.48 2.12 18.62
N GLN A 17 14.50 2.62 19.33
CA GLN A 17 15.66 1.83 19.74
C GLN A 17 15.75 1.79 21.27
N VAL A 18 16.02 0.60 21.79
CA VAL A 18 16.27 0.37 23.22
C VAL A 18 17.73 0.65 23.53
N PHE A 19 17.97 1.38 24.61
CA PHE A 19 19.28 1.70 25.16
C PHE A 19 19.33 1.22 26.61
N THR A 20 20.35 0.46 26.97
CA THR A 20 20.58 0.03 28.37
C THR A 20 21.45 1.07 29.05
N GLY A 21 20.94 1.69 30.12
CA GLY A 21 21.74 2.61 30.94
C GLY A 21 22.69 1.86 31.88
N GLU A 22 23.62 2.59 32.51
CA GLU A 22 24.63 2.06 33.45
C GLU A 22 24.02 1.25 34.61
N ASN A 23 22.79 1.60 35.03
CA ASN A 23 22.07 0.91 36.10
C ASN A 23 21.28 -0.32 35.60
N GLY A 24 21.51 -0.80 34.38
CA GLY A 24 20.76 -1.89 33.75
C GLY A 24 19.34 -1.52 33.29
N VAL A 25 18.89 -0.29 33.57
CA VAL A 25 17.55 0.20 33.19
C VAL A 25 17.46 0.40 31.67
N GLN A 26 16.52 -0.29 31.03
CA GLN A 26 16.22 -0.13 29.62
C GLN A 26 15.40 1.15 29.38
N LYS A 27 15.91 2.04 28.54
CA LYS A 27 15.21 3.25 28.06
C LYS A 27 15.00 3.16 26.55
N THR A 28 13.95 3.81 26.05
CA THR A 28 13.67 3.84 24.60
C THR A 28 13.78 5.24 24.03
N LYS A 29 14.39 5.38 22.85
CA LYS A 29 14.45 6.65 22.11
C LYS A 29 14.03 6.43 20.66
N CYS A 30 13.38 7.44 20.09
CA CYS A 30 13.11 7.50 18.66
C CYS A 30 14.33 8.09 17.98
N VAL A 31 14.95 7.32 17.10
CA VAL A 31 16.23 7.67 16.47
C VAL A 31 16.19 7.46 14.98
N CYS A 32 17.08 8.16 14.28
CA CYS A 32 17.33 7.92 12.86
C CYS A 32 18.62 7.11 12.74
N PRO A 33 18.55 5.86 12.26
CA PRO A 33 19.74 5.04 12.11
C PRO A 33 20.72 5.70 11.15
N ARG A 34 21.96 5.91 11.59
CA ARG A 34 23.07 6.38 10.73
C ARG A 34 23.85 5.20 10.16
N ALA A 35 24.08 4.19 11.00
CA ALA A 35 24.70 2.92 10.64
C ALA A 35 23.70 1.78 10.85
N CYS A 36 23.79 0.75 10.00
CA CYS A 36 23.02 -0.47 10.10
C CYS A 36 23.98 -1.65 9.98
N SER A 37 23.64 -2.77 10.63
CA SER A 37 24.39 -4.01 10.45
C SER A 37 24.24 -4.51 9.01
N SER A 38 25.23 -5.29 8.56
CA SER A 38 25.19 -6.03 7.29
C SER A 38 24.38 -7.32 7.37
N LYS A 39 23.73 -7.60 8.51
CA LYS A 39 22.90 -8.78 8.71
C LYS A 39 21.72 -8.74 7.74
N LEU A 40 21.52 -9.85 7.04
CA LEU A 40 20.41 -10.04 6.11
C LEU A 40 19.21 -10.63 6.87
N ASP A 41 18.28 -9.75 7.25
CA ASP A 41 17.00 -10.09 7.87
C ASP A 41 15.91 -9.34 7.07
N PRO A 42 15.59 -9.79 5.84
CA PRO A 42 14.82 -8.99 4.90
C PRO A 42 13.45 -8.60 5.44
N VAL A 43 13.00 -7.42 5.06
CA VAL A 43 11.64 -6.93 5.35
C VAL A 43 11.01 -6.36 4.09
N CYS A 44 9.70 -6.51 3.98
CA CYS A 44 8.91 -5.85 2.95
C CYS A 44 8.22 -4.62 3.53
N SER A 45 8.36 -3.48 2.87
CA SER A 45 7.65 -2.26 3.27
C SER A 45 6.19 -2.26 2.81
N ASN A 46 5.40 -1.36 3.39
CA ASN A 46 4.01 -1.11 2.98
C ASN A 46 3.84 -0.57 1.55
N TYR A 47 4.94 -0.32 0.83
CA TYR A 47 4.96 0.06 -0.58
C TYR A 47 5.44 -1.08 -1.50
N GLY A 48 5.53 -2.33 -1.00
CA GLY A 48 6.00 -3.48 -1.80
C GLY A 48 7.51 -3.52 -2.07
N ARG A 49 8.27 -2.60 -1.45
CA ARG A 49 9.74 -2.53 -1.60
C ARG A 49 10.45 -3.31 -0.50
N GLN A 50 11.39 -4.17 -0.89
CA GLN A 50 12.23 -4.97 -0.02
C GLN A 50 13.43 -4.18 0.50
N TYR A 51 13.77 -4.40 1.76
CA TYR A 51 15.00 -3.93 2.38
C TYR A 51 15.74 -5.13 2.97
N ASN A 52 17.07 -5.08 2.95
CA ASN A 52 17.90 -6.16 3.49
C ASN A 52 17.72 -6.36 5.01
N ASN A 53 17.30 -5.29 5.72
CA ASN A 53 16.87 -5.34 7.10
C ASN A 53 16.01 -4.12 7.49
N GLU A 54 15.32 -4.23 8.62
CA GLU A 54 14.46 -3.17 9.19
C GLU A 54 15.21 -1.85 9.45
N CYS A 55 16.48 -1.93 9.86
CA CYS A 55 17.30 -0.73 10.08
C CYS A 55 17.47 0.07 8.78
N LEU A 56 17.76 -0.61 7.65
CA LEU A 56 17.92 0.05 6.34
C LEU A 56 16.62 0.70 5.86
N LEU A 57 15.48 0.07 6.13
CA LEU A 57 14.16 0.66 5.89
C LEU A 57 14.00 1.97 6.65
N HIS A 58 14.26 1.97 7.96
CA HIS A 58 14.13 3.18 8.79
C HIS A 58 15.19 4.24 8.52
N LYS A 59 16.38 3.83 8.08
CA LYS A 59 17.43 4.74 7.60
C LYS A 59 16.95 5.53 6.39
N GLU A 60 16.36 4.86 5.40
CA GLU A 60 15.76 5.54 4.25
C GLU A 60 14.57 6.41 4.68
N ALA A 61 13.66 5.86 5.49
CA ALA A 61 12.45 6.54 5.94
C ALA A 61 12.79 7.87 6.61
N CYS A 62 13.74 7.86 7.56
CA CYS A 62 14.16 9.09 8.22
C CYS A 62 14.92 10.02 7.29
N SER A 63 15.87 9.52 6.48
CA SER A 63 16.64 10.35 5.54
C SER A 63 15.73 11.11 4.57
N LYS A 64 14.65 10.47 4.10
CA LYS A 64 13.68 11.08 3.18
C LYS A 64 12.54 11.81 3.89
N ARG A 65 12.50 11.81 5.24
CA ARG A 65 11.38 12.33 6.04
C ARG A 65 10.03 11.76 5.60
N ARG A 66 9.98 10.43 5.37
CA ARG A 66 8.77 9.70 4.96
C ARG A 66 8.40 8.64 6.00
N TYR A 67 7.11 8.34 6.10
CA TYR A 67 6.66 7.18 6.83
C TYR A 67 6.74 5.97 5.90
N ILE A 68 7.66 5.06 6.23
CA ILE A 68 7.78 3.74 5.61
C ILE A 68 7.60 2.77 6.77
N LYS A 69 6.59 1.91 6.69
CA LYS A 69 6.29 0.89 7.68
C LYS A 69 6.76 -0.46 7.14
N VAL A 70 7.22 -1.33 8.03
CA VAL A 70 7.32 -2.75 7.73
C VAL A 70 5.89 -3.27 7.52
N SER A 71 5.64 -3.90 6.38
CA SER A 71 4.40 -4.61 6.11
C SER A 71 4.46 -6.02 6.68
N TYR A 72 5.54 -6.74 6.39
CA TYR A 72 5.86 -8.05 6.96
C TYR A 72 7.36 -8.31 6.92
N TYR A 73 7.80 -9.22 7.78
CA TYR A 73 9.17 -9.72 7.81
C TYR A 73 9.34 -10.83 6.77
N GLY A 74 10.50 -10.89 6.14
CA GLY A 74 10.80 -11.76 5.01
C GLY A 74 10.98 -11.00 3.70
N LYS A 75 11.24 -11.76 2.63
CA LYS A 75 11.32 -11.22 1.27
C LYS A 75 9.94 -10.77 0.82
N CYS A 76 9.87 -9.72 0.01
CA CYS A 76 8.59 -9.29 -0.57
C CYS A 76 8.02 -10.39 -1.48
N LEU A 77 6.71 -10.56 -1.42
CA LEU A 77 5.91 -11.35 -2.37
C LEU A 77 6.02 -10.73 -3.78
N ALA A 78 6.03 -9.40 -3.84
CA ALA A 78 6.17 -8.59 -5.05
C ALA A 78 7.49 -8.84 -5.78
N LYS A 79 7.42 -8.76 -7.11
CA LYS A 79 8.62 -8.52 -7.93
C LYS A 79 9.25 -7.18 -7.51
N GLN A 80 10.57 -7.19 -7.31
CA GLN A 80 11.33 -5.98 -6.99
C GLN A 80 11.76 -5.18 -8.24
N ALA A 81 11.43 -5.71 -9.43
CA ALA A 81 11.62 -5.00 -10.69
C ALA A 81 10.63 -3.83 -10.79
N PRO A 82 10.99 -2.74 -11.50
CA PRO A 82 10.04 -1.69 -11.84
C PRO A 82 8.82 -2.26 -12.55
N CYS A 83 7.66 -1.64 -12.34
CA CYS A 83 6.44 -1.99 -13.07
C CYS A 83 6.67 -1.80 -14.58
N SER A 84 6.43 -2.84 -15.36
CA SER A 84 6.48 -2.72 -16.82
C SER A 84 5.24 -1.99 -17.33
N LYS A 85 5.32 -1.39 -18.53
CA LYS A 85 4.17 -0.74 -19.17
C LYS A 85 3.00 -1.72 -19.39
N GLY A 86 3.29 -2.99 -19.68
CA GLY A 86 2.28 -4.03 -19.81
C GLY A 86 1.59 -4.32 -18.48
N GLU A 87 2.35 -4.57 -17.42
CA GLU A 87 1.80 -4.79 -16.07
C GLU A 87 0.99 -3.58 -15.58
N LEU A 88 1.43 -2.36 -15.88
CA LEU A 88 0.70 -1.14 -15.52
C LEU A 88 -0.65 -1.04 -16.24
N ALA A 89 -0.72 -1.48 -17.50
CA ALA A 89 -1.95 -1.49 -18.28
C ALA A 89 -2.95 -2.55 -17.77
N GLU A 90 -2.45 -3.70 -17.31
CA GLU A 90 -3.25 -4.77 -16.69
C GLU A 90 -3.76 -4.42 -15.29
N PHE A 91 -3.06 -3.53 -14.59
CA PHE A 91 -3.27 -3.24 -13.18
C PHE A 91 -4.73 -2.87 -12.82
N PRO A 92 -5.42 -1.94 -13.52
CA PRO A 92 -6.79 -1.56 -13.19
C PRO A 92 -7.77 -2.73 -13.27
N TYR A 93 -7.61 -3.56 -14.31
CA TYR A 93 -8.43 -4.75 -14.52
C TYR A 93 -8.25 -5.76 -13.39
N ARG A 94 -7.00 -6.13 -13.10
CA ARG A 94 -6.69 -7.10 -12.02
C ARG A 94 -7.13 -6.59 -10.66
N LEU A 95 -7.00 -5.29 -10.42
CA LEU A 95 -7.44 -4.67 -9.18
C LEU A 95 -8.98 -4.68 -9.04
N LEU A 96 -9.71 -4.35 -10.10
CA LEU A 96 -11.18 -4.42 -10.09
C LEU A 96 -11.68 -5.86 -9.91
N ASN A 97 -11.00 -6.84 -10.51
CA ASN A 97 -11.32 -8.25 -10.31
C ASN A 97 -11.07 -8.69 -8.86
N TRP A 98 -9.98 -8.21 -8.26
CA TRP A 98 -9.70 -8.47 -6.86
C TRP A 98 -10.78 -7.88 -5.94
N PHE A 99 -11.33 -6.70 -6.25
CA PHE A 99 -12.47 -6.15 -5.50
C PHE A 99 -13.71 -7.03 -5.55
N LEU A 100 -13.98 -7.64 -6.70
CA LEU A 100 -15.12 -8.56 -6.85
C LEU A 100 -14.98 -9.72 -5.86
N HIS A 101 -13.82 -10.38 -5.84
CA HIS A 101 -13.58 -11.50 -4.92
C HIS A 101 -13.58 -11.07 -3.45
N LEU A 102 -13.05 -9.89 -3.12
CA LEU A 102 -13.14 -9.37 -1.74
C LEU A 102 -14.59 -9.17 -1.30
N ARG A 103 -15.44 -8.68 -2.21
CA ARG A 103 -16.88 -8.51 -1.93
C ARG A 103 -17.57 -9.86 -1.78
N GLU A 104 -17.26 -10.84 -2.62
CA GLU A 104 -17.80 -12.20 -2.49
C GLU A 104 -17.44 -12.86 -1.15
N ILE A 105 -16.21 -12.66 -0.68
CA ILE A 105 -15.78 -13.14 0.64
C ILE A 105 -16.58 -12.46 1.75
N ASP A 106 -16.78 -11.15 1.68
CA ASP A 106 -17.52 -10.38 2.69
C ASP A 106 -19.01 -10.77 2.72
N GLU A 107 -19.59 -11.05 1.55
CA GLU A 107 -21.03 -11.33 1.41
C GLU A 107 -21.39 -12.82 1.59
N PHE A 108 -20.48 -13.74 1.22
CA PHE A 108 -20.77 -15.19 1.14
C PHE A 108 -19.72 -16.10 1.81
N GLU A 109 -18.67 -15.53 2.42
CA GLU A 109 -17.54 -16.26 3.03
C GLU A 109 -16.80 -17.22 2.07
N LYS A 110 -17.11 -17.17 0.76
CA LYS A 110 -16.58 -18.04 -0.28
C LYS A 110 -16.34 -17.24 -1.56
N VAL A 111 -15.26 -17.58 -2.26
CA VAL A 111 -14.95 -17.04 -3.59
C VAL A 111 -15.53 -17.97 -4.65
N ASN A 112 -16.08 -17.40 -5.72
CA ASN A 112 -16.36 -18.15 -6.94
C ASN A 112 -15.24 -17.89 -7.95
N ASP A 113 -14.41 -18.91 -8.22
CA ASP A 113 -13.27 -18.80 -9.13
C ASP A 113 -13.68 -18.49 -10.58
N SER A 114 -14.96 -18.68 -10.94
CA SER A 114 -15.50 -18.33 -12.26
C SER A 114 -15.98 -16.87 -12.37
N SER A 115 -16.07 -16.16 -11.25
CA SER A 115 -16.51 -14.77 -11.23
C SER A 115 -15.45 -13.84 -11.82
N THR A 116 -15.87 -13.01 -12.77
CA THR A 116 -15.02 -11.95 -13.34
C THR A 116 -15.84 -10.71 -13.61
N HIS A 117 -15.23 -9.55 -13.38
CA HIS A 117 -15.89 -8.28 -13.67
C HIS A 117 -16.10 -8.05 -15.17
N ALA A 118 -15.47 -8.83 -16.05
CA ALA A 118 -15.64 -8.71 -17.50
C ALA A 118 -17.10 -8.97 -17.95
N PHE A 119 -17.82 -9.82 -17.21
CA PHE A 119 -19.25 -10.08 -17.47
C PHE A 119 -20.18 -9.05 -16.80
N MET A 120 -19.65 -8.16 -15.97
CA MET A 120 -20.43 -7.14 -15.28
C MET A 120 -20.68 -5.94 -16.19
N SER A 121 -21.88 -5.39 -16.12
CA SER A 121 -22.21 -4.11 -16.75
C SER A 121 -21.31 -2.99 -16.22
N LYS A 122 -21.12 -1.95 -17.02
CA LYS A 122 -20.37 -0.75 -16.60
C LYS A 122 -20.92 -0.14 -15.30
N ARG A 123 -22.23 -0.19 -15.09
CA ARG A 123 -22.89 0.29 -13.86
C ARG A 123 -22.47 -0.53 -12.64
N GLU A 124 -22.43 -1.86 -12.75
CA GLU A 124 -22.01 -2.74 -11.66
C GLU A 124 -20.53 -2.57 -11.35
N ARG A 125 -19.68 -2.41 -12.37
CA ARG A 125 -18.25 -2.12 -12.19
C ARG A 125 -18.02 -0.79 -11.47
N LYS A 126 -18.78 0.25 -11.80
CA LYS A 126 -18.78 1.52 -11.05
C LYS A 126 -19.26 1.34 -9.61
N GLY A 127 -20.29 0.51 -9.40
CA GLY A 127 -20.76 0.16 -8.06
C GLY A 127 -19.70 -0.54 -7.21
N LEU A 128 -18.96 -1.48 -7.80
CA LEU A 128 -17.87 -2.20 -7.12
C LEU A 128 -16.70 -1.28 -6.76
N ALA A 129 -16.28 -0.43 -7.70
CA ALA A 129 -15.26 0.58 -7.43
C ALA A 129 -15.70 1.54 -6.32
N LYS A 130 -16.95 2.02 -6.35
CA LYS A 130 -17.52 2.89 -5.32
C LYS A 130 -17.58 2.20 -3.95
N TRP A 131 -18.04 0.96 -3.88
CA TRP A 131 -18.08 0.19 -2.63
C TRP A 131 -16.70 0.15 -1.98
N ARG A 132 -15.64 -0.10 -2.76
CA ARG A 132 -14.29 -0.07 -2.19
C ARG A 132 -13.87 1.33 -1.75
N PHE A 133 -14.18 2.34 -2.55
CA PHE A 133 -13.88 3.73 -2.20
C PHE A 133 -14.46 4.09 -0.84
N ASP A 134 -15.75 3.81 -0.63
CA ASP A 134 -16.47 4.13 0.61
C ASP A 134 -15.88 3.41 1.84
N LEU A 135 -15.33 2.20 1.66
CA LEU A 135 -14.64 1.46 2.73
C LEU A 135 -13.25 2.03 3.06
N LEU A 136 -12.57 2.59 2.07
CA LEU A 136 -11.23 3.18 2.25
C LEU A 136 -11.32 4.61 2.79
N ASP A 137 -12.34 5.37 2.42
CA ASP A 137 -12.60 6.73 2.92
C ASP A 137 -13.14 6.69 4.37
N VAL A 138 -12.26 6.30 5.30
CA VAL A 138 -12.56 6.27 6.74
C VAL A 138 -12.87 7.67 7.28
N GLY A 139 -12.21 8.70 6.72
CA GLY A 139 -12.41 10.10 7.07
C GLY A 139 -13.76 10.65 6.63
N LYS A 140 -14.41 10.03 5.64
CA LYS A 140 -15.63 10.49 4.96
C LYS A 140 -15.50 11.90 4.42
N ASP A 141 -14.30 12.26 3.96
CA ASP A 141 -14.00 13.56 3.37
C ASP A 141 -14.19 13.56 1.84
N GLY A 142 -14.57 12.42 1.26
CA GLY A 142 -14.87 12.27 -0.16
C GLY A 142 -13.62 12.11 -1.03
N VAL A 143 -12.45 11.93 -0.43
CA VAL A 143 -11.18 11.73 -1.13
C VAL A 143 -10.36 10.61 -0.49
N LEU A 144 -9.60 9.87 -1.29
CA LEU A 144 -8.64 8.90 -0.79
C LEU A 144 -7.27 9.54 -0.71
N SER A 145 -6.84 9.88 0.50
CA SER A 145 -5.49 10.33 0.73
C SER A 145 -4.50 9.16 0.64
N LYS A 146 -3.20 9.47 0.58
CA LYS A 146 -2.14 8.46 0.70
C LYS A 146 -2.27 7.61 1.97
N ARG A 147 -2.94 8.07 3.04
CA ARG A 147 -3.11 7.26 4.26
C ARG A 147 -4.21 6.23 4.09
N ASP A 148 -5.35 6.64 3.54
CA ASP A 148 -6.52 5.79 3.29
C ASP A 148 -6.17 4.66 2.34
N LEU A 149 -5.46 5.02 1.28
CA LEU A 149 -4.88 4.10 0.33
C LEU A 149 -3.89 3.10 0.97
N LEU A 150 -3.12 3.49 2.00
CA LEU A 150 -2.20 2.59 2.70
C LEU A 150 -2.91 1.58 3.62
N GLU A 151 -4.12 1.90 4.10
CA GLU A 151 -4.95 0.97 4.88
C GLU A 151 -5.46 -0.20 4.03
N PHE A 152 -5.50 -0.02 2.71
CA PHE A 152 -5.89 -1.03 1.74
C PHE A 152 -4.95 -2.26 1.67
N ARG A 153 -3.91 -2.32 2.50
CA ARG A 153 -2.90 -3.39 2.50
C ARG A 153 -2.36 -3.63 1.08
N TYR A 154 -1.76 -2.59 0.50
CA TYR A 154 -1.10 -2.63 -0.81
C TYR A 154 -0.34 -3.92 -1.12
N HIS A 155 0.28 -4.51 -0.10
CA HIS A 155 1.08 -5.73 -0.21
C HIS A 155 0.32 -7.02 -0.55
N LEU A 156 -1.01 -7.05 -0.51
CA LEU A 156 -1.83 -8.22 -0.86
C LEU A 156 -2.49 -8.07 -2.23
N MET A 157 -2.35 -6.91 -2.87
CA MET A 157 -3.02 -6.67 -4.15
C MET A 157 -2.26 -7.35 -5.29
N PRO A 158 -2.96 -7.75 -6.36
CA PRO A 158 -2.30 -8.17 -7.59
C PRO A 158 -1.40 -7.06 -8.15
N LEU A 159 -0.19 -7.43 -8.60
CA LEU A 159 0.77 -6.48 -9.18
C LEU A 159 1.06 -5.28 -8.26
N GLU A 160 1.25 -5.52 -6.97
CA GLU A 160 1.45 -4.51 -5.94
C GLU A 160 2.62 -3.55 -6.24
N HIS A 161 3.62 -3.99 -7.00
CA HIS A 161 4.73 -3.17 -7.44
C HIS A 161 4.31 -2.05 -8.40
N CYS A 162 3.18 -2.20 -9.08
CA CYS A 162 2.59 -1.18 -9.97
C CYS A 162 1.71 -0.17 -9.23
N ALA A 163 1.29 -0.46 -8.00
CA ALA A 163 0.31 0.35 -7.28
C ALA A 163 0.81 1.78 -7.04
N SER A 164 2.07 1.93 -6.63
CA SER A 164 2.62 3.26 -6.36
C SER A 164 2.67 4.13 -7.62
N GLU A 165 2.97 3.54 -8.76
CA GLU A 165 2.96 4.21 -10.06
C GLU A 165 1.53 4.54 -10.49
N PHE A 166 0.63 3.58 -10.38
CA PHE A 166 -0.77 3.73 -10.76
C PHE A 166 -1.52 4.83 -9.99
N PHE A 167 -1.35 4.88 -8.66
CA PHE A 167 -2.07 5.83 -7.80
C PHE A 167 -1.39 7.19 -7.65
N ASN A 168 -0.05 7.29 -7.76
CA ASN A 168 0.66 8.57 -7.55
C ASN A 168 1.03 9.31 -8.85
N GLN A 169 0.93 8.67 -10.02
CA GLN A 169 1.03 9.40 -11.28
C GLN A 169 -0.33 10.00 -11.65
N ARG A 170 -0.38 10.89 -12.67
CA ARG A 170 -1.63 11.44 -13.27
C ARG A 170 -2.59 10.39 -13.85
N SER A 171 -2.39 9.12 -13.50
CA SER A 171 -3.23 8.01 -13.85
C SER A 171 -4.53 7.99 -13.04
N CYS A 172 -4.46 8.24 -11.73
CA CYS A 172 -5.62 8.33 -10.82
C CYS A 172 -5.71 9.66 -10.05
N ASP A 173 -4.69 10.52 -10.10
CA ASP A 173 -4.68 11.87 -9.50
C ASP A 173 -4.53 12.87 -10.66
N ALA A 174 -5.64 13.14 -11.34
CA ALA A 174 -5.66 13.86 -12.61
C ALA A 174 -5.48 15.37 -12.42
N ASP A 175 -6.01 15.91 -11.32
CA ASP A 175 -5.88 17.32 -10.96
C ASP A 175 -4.60 17.64 -10.15
N GLY A 176 -3.92 16.61 -9.62
CA GLY A 176 -2.63 16.72 -8.96
C GLY A 176 -2.71 17.17 -7.50
N ASP A 177 -3.88 17.03 -6.86
CA ASP A 177 -4.11 17.44 -5.48
C ASP A 177 -3.51 16.47 -4.43
N GLN A 178 -2.88 15.38 -4.90
CA GLN A 178 -2.29 14.29 -4.09
C GLN A 178 -3.28 13.42 -3.33
N SER A 179 -4.56 13.55 -3.68
CA SER A 179 -5.66 12.72 -3.24
C SER A 179 -6.33 12.11 -4.46
N VAL A 180 -7.25 11.18 -4.24
CA VAL A 180 -8.02 10.58 -5.34
C VAL A 180 -9.49 10.75 -5.01
N SER A 181 -10.19 11.59 -5.77
CA SER A 181 -11.64 11.75 -5.65
C SER A 181 -12.38 10.50 -6.16
N LEU A 182 -13.66 10.36 -5.80
CA LEU A 182 -14.49 9.25 -6.30
C LEU A 182 -14.56 9.23 -7.84
N GLN A 183 -14.58 10.41 -8.48
CA GLN A 183 -14.64 10.50 -9.93
C GLN A 183 -13.35 9.99 -10.58
N GLU A 184 -12.19 10.38 -10.05
CA GLU A 184 -10.90 9.91 -10.57
C GLU A 184 -10.68 8.43 -10.30
N TRP A 185 -11.10 7.94 -9.12
CA TRP A 185 -11.08 6.53 -8.76
C TRP A 185 -11.89 5.69 -9.75
N ILE A 186 -13.12 6.10 -10.06
CA ILE A 186 -13.97 5.43 -11.05
C ILE A 186 -13.32 5.47 -12.43
N TYR A 187 -12.82 6.63 -12.86
CA TYR A 187 -12.19 6.78 -14.17
C TYR A 187 -10.98 5.86 -14.31
N CYS A 188 -10.07 5.89 -13.33
CA CYS A 188 -8.82 5.15 -13.46
C CYS A 188 -8.98 3.64 -13.27
N LEU A 189 -9.99 3.17 -12.53
CA LEU A 189 -10.24 1.74 -12.37
C LEU A 189 -11.18 1.16 -13.43
N VAL A 190 -12.29 1.82 -13.74
CA VAL A 190 -13.31 1.27 -14.63
C VAL A 190 -12.99 1.60 -16.08
N GLU A 191 -12.83 2.88 -16.39
CA GLU A 191 -12.66 3.33 -17.78
C GLU A 191 -11.30 2.91 -18.36
N LYS A 192 -10.25 2.82 -17.55
CA LYS A 192 -8.96 2.26 -18.00
C LYS A 192 -8.94 0.74 -18.07
N SER A 193 -9.70 0.05 -17.22
CA SER A 193 -9.87 -1.40 -17.32
C SER A 193 -10.56 -1.75 -18.64
N GLU A 194 -11.62 -1.03 -19.02
CA GLU A 194 -12.30 -1.15 -20.32
C GLU A 194 -11.33 -1.03 -21.49
N LYS A 195 -10.49 0.00 -21.50
CA LYS A 195 -9.47 0.21 -22.55
C LYS A 195 -8.42 -0.91 -22.66
N TRP A 196 -8.25 -1.72 -21.63
CA TRP A 196 -7.24 -2.78 -21.62
C TRP A 196 -7.79 -4.13 -22.11
N TYR A 197 -9.04 -4.47 -21.78
CA TYR A 197 -9.61 -5.79 -22.14
C TYR A 197 -10.48 -5.78 -23.41
N GLU A 198 -10.93 -4.60 -23.87
CA GLU A 198 -11.62 -4.42 -25.17
C GLU A 198 -10.61 -4.33 -26.33
#